data_AF-A0A955R9R8-F1
#
_entry.id   AF-A0A955R9R8-F1
#
_cell.length_a   1.000
_cell.length_b   1.000
_cell.length_c   1.000
_cell.angle_alpha   90.00
_cell.angle_beta   90.00
_cell.angle_gamma   90.00
#
_symmetry.space_group_name_H-M   'P 1'
#
loop_
_entity.id
_entity.type
_entity.pdbx_description
1 polymer ?
#
loop_
_entity_poly.entity_id
_entity_poly.type
_entity_poly.pdbx_seq_one_letter_code
_entity_poly.pdbx_strand_id
1 'polypeptide(L)'
;MTTDTDTAAPSLSALLRTRTTSDHRAAEGSGFPTALVRGEVPLEAYVDMLAQHRYAYEVLERVRALHLADPDVGPFLDARLLRSASLDADLHDLAGADWRAAHPPSPATLDYCERLEATAADPVAHLAHHYTRYLGDLSGGQF
;
A
#
# COMPACT_ATOMS: atom_id res chain seq x y z
N MET A 1 -25.90 -43.21 0.21
CA MET A 1 -25.88 -42.12 -0.80
C MET A 1 -24.99 -41.03 -0.22
N THR A 2 -23.72 -41.07 -0.57
CA THR A 2 -22.64 -40.26 0.00
C THR A 2 -22.42 -38.96 -0.77
N THR A 3 -21.96 -37.97 -0.02
CA THR A 3 -21.35 -36.68 -0.39
C THR A 3 -22.27 -35.63 -1.02
N ASP A 4 -22.85 -34.82 -0.13
CA ASP A 4 -23.22 -33.44 -0.43
C ASP A 4 -21.93 -32.61 -0.43
N THR A 5 -21.59 -32.05 -1.58
CA THR A 5 -20.38 -31.24 -1.78
C THR A 5 -20.68 -29.84 -1.26
N ASP A 6 -20.42 -29.61 0.02
CA ASP A 6 -20.42 -28.26 0.60
C ASP A 6 -19.23 -27.48 0.02
N THR A 7 -19.46 -26.83 -1.12
CA THR A 7 -18.48 -25.88 -1.67
C THR A 7 -18.70 -24.57 -0.94
N ALA A 8 -18.11 -24.46 0.25
CA ALA A 8 -18.12 -23.23 1.03
C ALA A 8 -17.66 -22.05 0.14
N ALA A 9 -18.42 -20.95 0.17
CA ALA A 9 -18.10 -19.76 -0.61
C ALA A 9 -16.66 -19.30 -0.29
N PRO A 10 -15.88 -18.87 -1.31
CA PRO A 10 -14.50 -18.45 -1.09
C PRO A 10 -14.43 -17.26 -0.13
N SER A 11 -13.43 -17.26 0.75
CA SER A 11 -13.19 -16.14 1.67
C SER A 11 -12.92 -14.84 0.92
N LEU A 12 -13.16 -13.70 1.58
CA LEU A 12 -12.83 -12.38 1.01
C LEU A 12 -11.36 -12.27 0.60
N SER A 13 -10.44 -12.79 1.42
CA SER A 13 -9.00 -12.82 1.11
C SER A 13 -8.69 -13.66 -0.15
N ALA A 14 -9.35 -14.79 -0.34
CA ALA A 14 -9.19 -15.63 -1.53
C ALA A 14 -9.75 -14.93 -2.78
N LEU A 15 -10.89 -14.24 -2.65
CA LEU A 15 -11.48 -13.44 -3.73
C LEU A 15 -10.58 -12.27 -4.13
N LEU A 16 -10.10 -11.49 -3.17
CA LEU A 16 -9.20 -10.35 -3.43
C LEU A 16 -7.94 -10.82 -4.14
N ARG A 17 -7.22 -11.80 -3.58
CA ARG A 17 -6.03 -12.38 -4.20
C ARG A 17 -6.30 -12.84 -5.63
N THR A 18 -7.38 -13.60 -5.86
CA THR A 18 -7.68 -14.14 -7.19
C THR A 18 -7.97 -13.02 -8.18
N ARG A 19 -8.74 -12.00 -7.77
CA ARG A 19 -9.15 -10.90 -8.64
C ARG A 19 -8.02 -9.91 -8.91
N THR A 20 -7.03 -9.77 -8.03
CA THR A 20 -5.90 -8.85 -8.22
C THR A 20 -4.64 -9.52 -8.76
N THR A 21 -4.66 -10.85 -9.02
CA THR A 21 -3.45 -11.60 -9.43
C THR A 21 -2.86 -11.10 -10.76
N SER A 22 -3.70 -10.76 -11.75
CA SER A 22 -3.22 -10.22 -13.03
C SER A 22 -2.47 -8.90 -12.85
N ASP A 23 -3.08 -8.00 -12.09
CA ASP A 23 -2.58 -6.64 -11.88
C ASP A 23 -1.32 -6.68 -11.01
N HIS A 24 -1.28 -7.56 -10.02
CA HIS A 24 -0.10 -7.80 -9.19
C HIS A 24 1.09 -8.29 -10.03
N ARG A 25 0.90 -9.29 -10.91
CA ARG A 25 1.97 -9.76 -11.81
C ARG A 25 2.46 -8.69 -12.77
N ALA A 26 1.55 -7.87 -13.28
CA ALA A 26 1.91 -6.75 -14.16
C ALA A 26 2.73 -5.69 -13.39
N ALA A 27 2.35 -5.40 -12.15
CA ALA A 27 3.08 -4.47 -11.28
C ALA A 27 4.50 -4.97 -10.96
N GLU A 28 4.64 -6.25 -10.56
CA GLU A 28 5.95 -6.86 -10.27
C GLU A 28 6.87 -6.94 -11.49
N GLY A 29 6.29 -7.22 -12.66
CA GLY A 29 7.03 -7.29 -13.93
C GLY A 29 7.41 -5.94 -14.53
N SER A 30 7.07 -4.82 -13.87
CA SER A 30 7.46 -3.50 -14.34
C SER A 30 8.96 -3.24 -14.10
N GLY A 31 9.53 -2.30 -14.88
CA GLY A 31 10.99 -2.12 -14.93
C GLY A 31 11.62 -1.73 -13.59
N PHE A 32 10.94 -0.89 -12.81
CA PHE A 32 11.49 -0.40 -11.54
C PHE A 32 11.54 -1.49 -10.45
N PRO A 33 10.46 -2.21 -10.10
CA PRO A 33 10.51 -3.32 -9.13
C PRO A 33 11.50 -4.41 -9.55
N THR A 34 11.58 -4.73 -10.85
CA THR A 34 12.54 -5.71 -11.36
C THR A 34 13.99 -5.26 -11.10
N ALA A 35 14.31 -3.99 -11.37
CA ALA A 35 15.63 -3.44 -11.08
C ALA A 35 15.92 -3.38 -9.58
N LEU A 36 14.91 -3.08 -8.76
CA LEU A 36 15.03 -2.98 -7.30
C LEU A 36 15.45 -4.33 -6.70
N VAL A 37 14.73 -5.41 -7.03
CA VAL A 37 15.03 -6.76 -6.54
C VAL A 37 16.39 -7.26 -7.02
N ARG A 38 16.88 -6.78 -8.16
CA ARG A 38 18.23 -7.09 -8.67
C ARG A 38 19.34 -6.26 -8.02
N GLY A 39 19.00 -5.27 -7.18
CA GLY A 39 19.98 -4.35 -6.59
C GLY A 39 20.56 -3.37 -7.62
N GLU A 40 19.86 -3.11 -8.71
CA GLU A 40 20.30 -2.25 -9.82
C GLU A 40 19.79 -0.80 -9.68
N VAL A 41 18.95 -0.52 -8.69
CA VAL A 41 18.39 0.82 -8.43
C VAL A 41 19.43 1.68 -7.69
N PRO A 42 19.81 2.86 -8.23
CA PRO A 42 20.67 3.81 -7.52
C PRO A 42 20.03 4.29 -6.22
N LEU A 43 20.85 4.66 -5.22
CA LEU A 43 20.36 5.13 -3.92
C LEU A 43 19.36 6.29 -4.05
N GLU A 44 19.66 7.27 -4.89
CA GLU A 44 18.77 8.42 -5.12
C GLU A 44 17.38 8.00 -5.61
N ALA A 45 17.33 7.05 -6.56
CA ALA A 45 16.06 6.52 -7.07
C ALA A 45 15.30 5.67 -6.02
N TYR A 46 16.02 5.02 -5.12
CA TYR A 46 15.41 4.33 -3.98
C TYR A 46 14.81 5.34 -2.98
N VAL A 47 15.54 6.41 -2.67
CA VAL A 47 15.06 7.51 -1.82
C VAL A 47 13.83 8.18 -2.45
N ASP A 48 13.84 8.43 -3.75
CA ASP A 48 12.68 8.93 -4.49
C ASP A 48 11.46 8.02 -4.29
N MET A 49 11.64 6.70 -4.44
CA MET A 49 10.57 5.74 -4.22
C MET A 49 10.01 5.84 -2.79
N LEU A 50 10.87 5.88 -1.77
CA LEU A 50 10.43 6.01 -0.37
C LEU A 50 9.69 7.32 -0.14
N ALA A 51 10.14 8.42 -0.73
CA ALA A 51 9.47 9.72 -0.65
C ALA A 51 8.05 9.65 -1.25
N GLN A 52 7.91 9.07 -2.45
CA GLN A 52 6.60 8.88 -3.09
C GLN A 52 5.68 8.00 -2.23
N HIS A 53 6.21 6.93 -1.63
CA HIS A 53 5.47 6.09 -0.69
C HIS A 53 5.01 6.89 0.53
N ARG A 54 5.90 7.71 1.10
CA ARG A 54 5.60 8.50 2.29
C ARG A 54 4.43 9.47 2.08
N TYR A 55 4.31 10.09 0.91
CA TYR A 55 3.14 10.92 0.58
C TYR A 55 1.84 10.09 0.55
N ALA A 56 1.86 8.93 -0.12
CA ALA A 56 0.69 8.06 -0.21
C ALA A 56 0.25 7.50 1.16
N TYR A 57 1.21 7.06 1.99
CA TYR A 57 0.91 6.57 3.35
C TYR A 57 0.38 7.69 4.26
N GLU A 58 0.83 8.93 4.09
CA GLU A 58 0.28 10.07 4.84
C GLU A 58 -1.23 10.18 4.66
N VAL A 59 -1.68 10.13 3.41
CA VAL A 59 -3.09 10.24 3.07
C VAL A 59 -3.85 8.99 3.47
N LEU A 60 -3.31 7.80 3.17
CA LEU A 60 -3.93 6.52 3.55
C LEU A 60 -4.17 6.45 5.06
N GLU A 61 -3.17 6.80 5.87
CA GLU A 61 -3.25 6.72 7.33
C GLU A 61 -4.14 7.82 7.93
N ARG A 62 -4.17 9.00 7.32
CA ARG A 62 -5.11 10.07 7.72
C ARG A 62 -6.55 9.67 7.44
N VAL A 63 -6.85 9.13 6.24
CA VAL A 63 -8.21 8.68 5.89
C VAL A 63 -8.62 7.48 6.74
N ARG A 64 -7.70 6.58 7.08
CA ARG A 64 -7.94 5.45 8.00
C ARG A 64 -8.60 5.89 9.30
N ALA A 65 -8.19 7.04 9.86
CA ALA A 65 -8.74 7.54 11.12
C ALA A 65 -10.26 7.78 11.09
N LEU A 66 -10.83 8.06 9.91
CA LEU A 66 -12.27 8.29 9.74
C LEU A 66 -13.09 7.00 9.86
N HIS A 67 -12.48 5.85 9.60
CA HIS A 67 -13.16 4.57 9.44
C HIS A 67 -12.94 3.60 10.61
N LEU A 68 -12.24 4.02 11.67
CA LEU A 68 -11.91 3.14 12.81
C LEU A 68 -13.14 2.63 13.58
N ALA A 69 -14.22 3.40 13.60
CA ALA A 69 -15.46 3.04 14.29
C ALA A 69 -16.43 2.25 13.41
N ASP A 70 -16.09 2.02 12.14
CA ASP A 70 -16.92 1.22 11.25
C ASP A 70 -16.88 -0.26 11.69
N PRO A 71 -18.04 -0.91 11.92
CA PRO A 71 -18.07 -2.28 12.45
C PRO A 71 -17.54 -3.33 11.49
N ASP A 72 -17.63 -3.08 10.17
CA ASP A 72 -17.26 -4.04 9.13
C ASP A 72 -15.81 -3.83 8.68
N VAL A 73 -15.31 -2.59 8.71
CA VAL A 73 -13.97 -2.21 8.22
C VAL A 73 -12.96 -1.97 9.35
N GLY A 74 -13.38 -1.34 10.45
CA GLY A 74 -12.53 -0.99 11.59
C GLY A 74 -11.63 -2.13 12.10
N PRO A 75 -12.12 -3.39 12.22
CA PRO A 75 -11.29 -4.52 12.64
C PRO A 75 -10.07 -4.82 11.76
N PHE A 76 -10.06 -4.38 10.49
CA PHE A 76 -8.94 -4.57 9.57
C PHE A 76 -7.87 -3.47 9.68
N LEU A 77 -8.22 -2.32 10.25
CA LEU A 77 -7.39 -1.11 10.27
C LEU A 77 -6.40 -1.15 11.45
N ASP A 78 -5.52 -2.14 11.48
CA ASP A 78 -4.56 -2.34 12.59
C ASP A 78 -3.45 -1.27 12.63
N ALA A 79 -3.26 -0.63 13.79
CA ALA A 79 -2.24 0.41 13.97
C ALA A 79 -0.79 -0.11 13.84
N ARG A 80 -0.55 -1.41 13.98
CA ARG A 80 0.78 -2.02 13.79
C ARG A 80 1.24 -1.97 12.33
N LEU A 81 0.31 -1.76 11.41
CA LEU A 81 0.60 -1.69 9.98
C LEU A 81 1.11 -0.31 9.56
N LEU A 82 0.87 0.76 10.33
CA LEU A 82 1.26 2.13 9.96
C LEU A 82 2.75 2.20 9.59
N ARG A 83 3.04 2.90 8.49
CA ARG A 83 4.36 3.04 7.88
C ARG A 83 4.91 4.47 7.96
N SER A 84 4.09 5.51 8.12
CA SER A 84 4.56 6.90 8.03
C SER A 84 5.75 7.21 8.94
N ALA A 85 5.74 6.72 10.19
CA ALA A 85 6.84 6.97 11.13
C ALA A 85 8.15 6.27 10.72
N SER A 86 8.06 5.05 10.20
CA SER A 86 9.25 4.33 9.69
C SER A 86 9.79 5.01 8.44
N LEU A 87 8.92 5.40 7.51
CA LEU A 87 9.31 6.11 6.29
C LEU A 87 9.91 7.49 6.59
N ASP A 88 9.40 8.22 7.58
CA ASP A 88 10.00 9.49 8.02
C ASP A 88 11.41 9.28 8.60
N ALA A 89 11.64 8.21 9.36
CA ALA A 89 12.96 7.88 9.89
C ALA A 89 13.94 7.51 8.76
N ASP A 90 13.54 6.63 7.85
CA ASP A 90 14.37 6.21 6.72
C ASP A 90 14.75 7.40 5.82
N LEU A 91 13.77 8.27 5.50
CA LEU A 91 14.02 9.46 4.68
C LEU A 91 14.90 10.49 5.40
N HIS A 92 14.76 10.63 6.72
CA HIS A 92 15.66 11.48 7.49
C HIS A 92 17.10 11.00 7.41
N ASP A 93 17.33 9.69 7.57
CA ASP A 93 18.66 9.10 7.55
C ASP A 93 19.30 9.12 6.16
N LEU A 94 18.49 8.95 5.10
CA LEU A 94 18.98 8.83 3.73
C LEU A 94 19.07 10.17 2.97
N ALA A 95 18.17 11.12 3.25
CA ALA A 95 18.01 12.36 2.50
C ALA A 95 18.01 13.64 3.37
N GLY A 96 18.06 13.48 4.69
CA GLY A 96 18.05 14.59 5.63
C GLY A 96 16.65 15.11 5.98
N ALA A 97 16.60 16.08 6.90
CA ALA A 97 15.35 16.59 7.44
C ALA A 97 14.45 17.31 6.41
N ASP A 98 15.04 17.84 5.33
CA ASP A 98 14.32 18.58 4.28
C ASP A 98 14.11 17.73 3.01
N TRP A 99 13.98 16.41 3.17
CA TRP A 99 13.81 15.48 2.04
C TRP A 99 12.63 15.86 1.13
N ARG A 100 11.57 16.51 1.65
CA ARG A 100 10.41 16.94 0.85
C ARG A 100 10.77 18.00 -0.20
N ALA A 101 11.74 18.87 0.09
CA ALA A 101 12.21 19.86 -0.87
C ALA A 101 13.02 19.21 -2.01
N ALA A 102 13.82 18.20 -1.68
CA ALA A 102 14.61 17.44 -2.64
C ALA A 102 13.77 16.44 -3.46
N HIS A 103 12.74 15.86 -2.84
CA HIS A 103 11.89 14.81 -3.40
C HIS A 103 10.41 15.20 -3.33
N PRO A 104 9.95 16.14 -4.18
CA PRO A 104 8.55 16.54 -4.23
C PRO A 104 7.66 15.39 -4.75
N PRO A 105 6.34 15.43 -4.50
CA PRO A 105 5.43 14.44 -5.04
C PRO A 105 5.37 14.57 -6.57
N SER A 106 5.53 13.43 -7.25
CA SER A 106 5.32 13.30 -8.69
C SER A 106 3.83 13.45 -9.05
N PRO A 107 3.49 13.78 -10.32
CA PRO A 107 2.09 13.82 -10.76
C PRO A 107 1.32 12.53 -10.47
N ALA A 108 1.93 11.36 -10.73
CA ALA A 108 1.30 10.07 -10.42
C ALA A 108 1.06 9.86 -8.91
N THR A 109 1.94 10.41 -8.06
CA THR A 109 1.76 10.35 -6.60
C THR A 109 0.65 11.28 -6.13
N LEU A 110 0.54 12.47 -6.73
CA LEU A 110 -0.58 13.38 -6.48
C LEU A 110 -1.91 12.73 -6.89
N ASP A 111 -2.00 12.17 -8.08
CA ASP A 111 -3.19 11.45 -8.56
C ASP A 111 -3.58 10.32 -7.59
N TYR A 112 -2.59 9.59 -7.08
CA TYR A 112 -2.87 8.52 -6.12
C TYR A 112 -3.31 9.06 -4.76
N CYS A 113 -2.72 10.15 -4.28
CA CYS A 113 -3.17 10.85 -3.07
C CYS A 113 -4.61 11.32 -3.22
N GLU A 114 -4.97 11.97 -4.32
CA GLU A 114 -6.35 12.40 -4.60
C GLU A 114 -7.31 11.21 -4.61
N ARG A 115 -6.91 10.08 -5.20
CA ARG A 115 -7.71 8.86 -5.18
C ARG A 115 -7.93 8.32 -3.76
N LEU A 116 -6.90 8.36 -2.91
CA LEU A 116 -7.02 7.95 -1.51
C LEU A 116 -7.95 8.89 -0.74
N GLU A 117 -7.83 10.21 -0.95
CA GLU A 117 -8.73 11.20 -0.33
C GLU A 117 -10.18 10.99 -0.71
N ALA A 118 -10.45 10.64 -1.97
CA ALA A 118 -11.81 10.35 -2.46
C ALA A 118 -12.49 9.17 -1.73
N THR A 119 -11.74 8.34 -0.98
CA THR A 119 -12.29 7.26 -0.15
C THR A 119 -12.74 7.70 1.25
N ALA A 120 -12.64 8.99 1.58
CA ALA A 120 -12.96 9.52 2.91
C ALA A 120 -14.40 9.22 3.39
N ALA A 121 -15.35 9.07 2.46
CA ALA A 121 -16.74 8.75 2.76
C ALA A 121 -17.12 7.29 2.45
N ASP A 122 -16.17 6.46 2.03
CA ASP A 122 -16.42 5.07 1.63
C ASP A 122 -15.42 4.12 2.34
N PRO A 123 -15.84 3.49 3.45
CA PRO A 123 -14.96 2.63 4.24
C PRO A 123 -14.53 1.38 3.47
N VAL A 124 -15.37 0.85 2.57
CA VAL A 124 -15.05 -0.35 1.78
C VAL A 124 -14.03 -0.02 0.69
N ALA A 125 -14.20 1.11 0.00
CA ALA A 125 -13.20 1.58 -0.95
C ALA A 125 -11.85 1.87 -0.25
N HIS A 126 -11.89 2.45 0.95
CA HIS A 126 -10.69 2.65 1.75
C HIS A 126 -10.00 1.31 2.10
N LEU A 127 -10.78 0.31 2.53
CA LEU A 127 -10.27 -1.03 2.86
C LEU A 127 -9.56 -1.70 1.67
N ALA A 128 -10.04 -1.48 0.44
CA ALA A 128 -9.38 -2.01 -0.76
C ALA A 128 -7.94 -1.46 -0.94
N HIS A 129 -7.73 -0.16 -0.70
CA HIS A 129 -6.40 0.46 -0.73
C HIS A 129 -5.53 0.00 0.43
N HIS A 130 -6.10 -0.06 1.64
CA HIS A 130 -5.43 -0.58 2.83
C HIS A 130 -4.92 -2.02 2.61
N TYR A 131 -5.77 -2.90 2.11
CA TYR A 131 -5.42 -4.28 1.76
C TYR A 131 -4.26 -4.32 0.76
N THR A 132 -4.37 -3.59 -0.35
CA THR A 132 -3.41 -3.63 -1.45
C THR A 132 -2.01 -3.17 -1.01
N ARG A 133 -1.94 -2.10 -0.22
CA ARG A 133 -0.68 -1.54 0.26
C ARG A 133 -0.05 -2.43 1.35
N TYR A 134 -0.75 -2.64 2.46
CA TYR A 134 -0.12 -3.29 3.61
C TYR A 134 0.16 -4.78 3.40
N LEU A 135 -0.70 -5.52 2.68
CA LEU A 135 -0.36 -6.92 2.40
C LEU A 135 0.74 -7.06 1.34
N GLY A 136 0.84 -6.11 0.41
CA GLY A 136 1.96 -6.02 -0.51
C GLY A 136 3.28 -5.85 0.25
N ASP A 137 3.33 -4.91 1.20
CA ASP A 137 4.52 -4.65 2.02
C ASP A 137 4.96 -5.89 2.83
N LEU A 138 4.00 -6.60 3.44
CA LEU A 138 4.29 -7.76 4.30
C LEU A 138 4.69 -9.03 3.54
N SER A 139 4.39 -9.11 2.24
CA SER A 139 4.66 -10.31 1.44
C SER A 139 5.84 -10.13 0.50
N GLY A 140 5.88 -9.04 -0.27
CA GLY A 140 6.94 -8.77 -1.23
C GLY A 140 8.11 -7.95 -0.66
N GLY A 141 7.86 -7.10 0.35
CA GLY A 141 8.87 -6.19 0.92
C GLY A 141 9.90 -6.85 1.84
N GLN A 142 10.00 -8.19 1.83
CA GLN A 142 10.95 -8.97 2.64
C GLN A 142 12.07 -9.60 1.81
N PHE A 143 12.00 -9.53 0.48
CA PHE A 143 12.94 -10.15 -0.45
C PHE A 143 13.85 -9.14 -1.13
#